data_AF-A0A3B0Z1A1-F1
#
_entry.id   AF-A0A3B0Z1A1-F1
#
_cell.length_a   1.000
_cell.length_b   1.000
_cell.length_c   1.000
_cell.angle_alpha   90.00
_cell.angle_beta   90.00
_cell.angle_gamma   90.00
#
_symmetry.space_group_name_H-M   'P 1'
#
loop_
_entity.id
_entity.type
_entity.pdbx_description
1 polymer ?
#
loop_
_entity_poly.entity_id
_entity_poly.type
_entity_poly.pdbx_seq_one_letter_code
_entity_poly.pdbx_strand_id
1 'polypeptide(L)'
;MIKQIQTVFVMSLIGLFLNGMAYAADPGNGGQVYSRHCTTCHGDGGRGTMPGVPDFTRGQGLFKPNSDLISIIEQGKQIMPAYQGILSRGEMDDVVAYIRSMY
;
A
#
# COMPACT_ATOMS: atom_id res chain seq x y z
N MET A 1 46.98 -22.83 -2.26
CA MET A 1 45.60 -23.37 -2.14
C MET A 1 44.78 -22.73 -1.00
N ILE A 2 45.41 -22.17 0.05
CA ILE A 2 44.72 -21.56 1.20
C ILE A 2 44.05 -20.20 0.88
N LYS A 3 44.58 -19.41 -0.08
CA LYS A 3 44.03 -18.10 -0.45
C LYS A 3 42.65 -18.14 -1.15
N GLN A 4 42.32 -19.22 -1.85
CA GLN A 4 41.02 -19.37 -2.53
C GLN A 4 39.86 -19.61 -1.55
N ILE A 5 40.15 -20.19 -0.37
CA ILE A 5 39.15 -20.50 0.65
C ILE A 5 38.67 -19.24 1.37
N GLN A 6 39.55 -18.24 1.55
CA GLN A 6 39.18 -16.96 2.15
C GLN A 6 38.27 -16.12 1.23
N THR A 7 38.48 -16.18 -0.08
CA THR A 7 37.68 -15.42 -1.05
C THR A 7 36.23 -15.91 -1.13
N VAL A 8 36.00 -17.23 -1.01
CA VAL A 8 34.66 -17.83 -1.01
C VAL A 8 33.86 -17.43 0.24
N PHE A 9 34.53 -17.25 1.39
CA PHE A 9 33.87 -16.89 2.64
C PHE A 9 33.38 -15.43 2.66
N VAL A 10 34.12 -14.52 2.01
CA VAL A 10 33.77 -13.09 1.95
C VAL A 10 32.59 -12.85 0.99
N MET A 11 32.48 -13.59 -0.12
CA MET A 11 31.33 -13.48 -1.03
C MET A 11 30.03 -14.08 -0.46
N SER A 12 30.12 -14.98 0.51
CA SER A 12 28.95 -15.61 1.14
C SER A 12 28.28 -14.71 2.20
N LEU A 13 29.04 -13.81 2.84
CA LEU A 13 28.51 -12.86 3.84
C LEU A 13 27.76 -11.68 3.23
N ILE A 14 27.99 -11.36 1.95
CA ILE A 14 27.29 -10.28 1.24
C ILE A 14 25.90 -10.75 0.74
N GLY A 15 25.74 -12.05 0.45
CA GLY A 15 24.47 -12.62 -0.04
C GLY A 15 23.35 -12.63 0.99
N LEU A 16 23.64 -12.48 2.28
CA LEU A 16 22.63 -12.48 3.34
C LEU A 16 21.89 -11.14 3.49
N PHE A 17 22.45 -10.04 2.99
CA PHE A 17 21.88 -8.68 3.13
C PHE A 17 20.96 -8.26 1.98
N LEU A 18 20.82 -9.06 0.92
CA LEU A 18 19.97 -8.76 -0.24
C LEU A 18 18.58 -9.41 -0.16
N ASN A 19 18.25 -10.04 0.97
CA ASN A 19 16.92 -10.58 1.22
C ASN A 19 15.97 -9.43 1.53
N GLY A 20 15.35 -8.91 0.46
CA GLY A 20 14.13 -8.11 0.42
C GLY A 20 13.82 -7.34 1.69
N MET A 21 14.20 -6.05 1.72
CA MET A 21 13.61 -5.10 2.65
C MET A 21 12.10 -5.13 2.43
N ALA A 22 11.38 -5.82 3.32
CA ALA A 22 9.93 -5.77 3.35
C ALA A 22 9.55 -4.32 3.65
N TYR A 23 8.91 -3.66 2.69
CA TYR A 23 8.31 -2.36 2.93
C TYR A 23 7.14 -2.55 3.89
N ALA A 24 7.31 -2.11 5.13
CA ALA A 24 6.19 -1.94 6.04
C ALA A 24 5.36 -0.76 5.54
N ALA A 25 4.03 -0.94 5.47
CA ALA A 25 3.14 0.14 5.09
C ALA A 25 3.26 1.30 6.09
N ASP A 26 3.29 2.53 5.58
CA ASP A 26 3.36 3.78 6.33
C ASP A 26 2.02 4.53 6.21
N PRO A 27 1.14 4.45 7.24
CA PRO A 27 -0.13 5.17 7.24
C PRO A 27 0.02 6.70 7.15
N GLY A 28 1.16 7.26 7.58
CA GLY A 28 1.43 8.69 7.49
C GLY A 28 1.63 9.14 6.05
N ASN A 29 2.39 8.37 5.26
CA ASN A 29 2.46 8.56 3.82
C ASN A 29 1.10 8.27 3.15
N GLY A 30 0.43 7.20 3.59
CA GLY A 30 -0.90 6.81 3.11
C GLY A 30 -1.94 7.93 3.25
N GLY A 31 -1.93 8.66 4.36
CA GLY A 31 -2.79 9.82 4.57
C GLY A 31 -2.51 10.96 3.59
N GLN A 32 -1.24 11.20 3.23
CA GLN A 32 -0.88 12.22 2.23
C GLN A 32 -1.29 11.82 0.82
N VAL A 33 -1.15 10.54 0.46
CA VAL A 33 -1.62 10.02 -0.84
C VAL A 33 -3.15 10.08 -0.89
N TYR A 34 -3.82 9.64 0.17
CA TYR A 34 -5.27 9.70 0.30
C TYR A 34 -5.80 11.13 0.14
N SER A 35 -5.17 12.10 0.83
CA SER A 35 -5.53 13.52 0.74
C SER A 35 -5.46 14.07 -0.68
N ARG A 36 -4.42 13.67 -1.44
CA ARG A 36 -4.18 14.14 -2.81
C ARG A 36 -5.11 13.51 -3.85
N HIS A 37 -5.53 12.26 -3.64
CA HIS A 37 -6.15 11.49 -4.71
C HIS A 37 -7.57 10.99 -4.41
N CYS A 38 -7.95 10.82 -3.14
CA CYS A 38 -9.13 10.03 -2.76
C CYS A 38 -10.26 10.88 -2.15
N THR A 39 -9.92 12.02 -1.56
CA THR A 39 -10.82 12.85 -0.73
C THR A 39 -12.00 13.43 -1.49
N THR A 40 -11.85 13.72 -2.79
CA THR A 40 -12.95 14.22 -3.64
C THR A 40 -14.21 13.36 -3.50
N CYS A 41 -14.05 12.03 -3.42
CA CYS A 41 -15.14 11.07 -3.38
C CYS A 41 -15.31 10.45 -1.98
N HIS A 42 -14.21 10.10 -1.32
CA HIS A 42 -14.23 9.40 -0.04
C HIS A 42 -14.27 10.35 1.18
N GLY A 43 -14.06 11.65 0.96
CA GLY A 43 -14.02 12.68 2.00
C GLY A 43 -12.77 12.60 2.88
N ASP A 44 -12.37 13.71 3.49
CA ASP A 44 -11.17 13.77 4.35
C ASP A 44 -11.21 12.78 5.51
N GLY A 45 -12.40 12.57 6.09
CA GLY A 45 -12.64 11.63 7.18
C GLY A 45 -13.11 10.24 6.77
N GLY A 46 -13.06 9.89 5.48
CA GLY A 46 -13.44 8.56 5.00
C GLY A 46 -14.95 8.25 5.05
N ARG A 47 -15.80 9.25 5.20
CA ARG A 47 -17.26 9.08 5.31
C ARG A 47 -17.98 8.87 3.98
N GLY A 48 -17.30 9.11 2.85
CA GLY A 48 -17.92 9.21 1.54
C GLY A 48 -18.70 10.51 1.36
N THR A 49 -18.57 11.14 0.20
CA THR A 49 -19.27 12.41 -0.15
C THR A 49 -20.36 12.21 -1.20
N MET A 50 -20.47 11.00 -1.77
CA MET A 50 -21.37 10.69 -2.87
C MET A 50 -22.13 9.37 -2.65
N PRO A 51 -23.32 9.19 -3.24
CA PRO A 51 -24.07 7.94 -3.16
C PRO A 51 -23.24 6.75 -3.65
N GLY A 52 -23.25 5.66 -2.87
CA GLY A 52 -22.55 4.42 -3.20
C GLY A 52 -21.05 4.40 -2.87
N VAL A 53 -20.47 5.52 -2.43
CA VAL A 53 -19.12 5.54 -1.86
C VAL A 53 -19.17 5.03 -0.42
N PRO A 54 -18.28 4.09 -0.01
CA PRO A 54 -18.30 3.51 1.33
C PRO A 54 -17.97 4.54 2.42
N ASP A 55 -18.64 4.38 3.57
CA ASP A 55 -18.24 5.00 4.83
C ASP A 55 -17.21 4.11 5.55
N PHE A 56 -15.94 4.42 5.38
CA PHE A 56 -14.83 3.71 6.00
C PHE A 56 -14.85 3.80 7.52
N THR A 57 -15.41 4.86 8.12
CA THR A 57 -15.53 4.98 9.58
C THR A 57 -16.50 3.97 10.20
N ARG A 58 -17.25 3.27 9.35
CA ARG A 58 -18.16 2.19 9.71
C ARG A 58 -17.71 0.83 9.17
N GLY A 59 -16.48 0.74 8.68
CA GLY A 59 -15.90 -0.48 8.11
C GLY A 59 -16.47 -0.86 6.74
N GLN A 60 -17.31 -0.03 6.12
CA GLN A 60 -17.88 -0.37 4.82
C GLN A 60 -16.78 -0.54 3.77
N GLY A 61 -16.87 -1.60 2.97
CA GLY A 61 -15.88 -1.90 1.93
C GLY A 61 -14.54 -2.45 2.45
N LEU A 62 -14.25 -2.40 3.75
CA LEU A 62 -12.95 -2.81 4.34
C LEU A 62 -12.87 -4.27 4.76
N PHE A 63 -14.01 -4.98 4.86
CA PHE A 63 -14.10 -6.41 5.18
C PHE A 63 -13.68 -7.29 4.00
N LYS A 64 -12.38 -7.28 3.70
CA LYS A 64 -11.70 -8.10 2.69
C LYS A 64 -10.18 -8.04 2.90
N PRO A 65 -9.39 -8.96 2.32
CA PRO A 65 -7.93 -8.91 2.36
C PRO A 65 -7.35 -7.61 1.80
N ASN A 66 -6.15 -7.22 2.24
CA ASN A 66 -5.46 -6.04 1.69
C ASN A 66 -5.22 -6.17 0.18
N SER A 67 -4.90 -7.36 -0.31
CA SER A 67 -4.71 -7.64 -1.74
C SER A 67 -5.90 -7.21 -2.58
N ASP A 68 -7.12 -7.39 -2.07
CA ASP A 68 -8.34 -7.05 -2.78
C ASP A 68 -8.55 -5.53 -2.78
N LEU A 69 -8.27 -4.86 -1.66
CA LEU A 69 -8.33 -3.40 -1.58
C LEU A 69 -7.31 -2.75 -2.51
N ILE A 70 -6.08 -3.27 -2.55
CA ILE A 70 -5.03 -2.80 -3.45
C ILE A 70 -5.45 -3.03 -4.90
N SER A 71 -6.03 -4.19 -5.22
CA SER A 71 -6.51 -4.47 -6.59
C SER A 71 -7.62 -3.51 -7.01
N ILE A 72 -8.50 -3.11 -6.08
CA ILE A 72 -9.53 -2.09 -6.32
C ILE A 72 -8.89 -0.72 -6.58
N ILE A 73 -7.85 -0.33 -5.84
CA ILE A 73 -7.13 0.93 -6.07
C ILE A 73 -6.40 0.89 -7.42
N GLU A 74 -5.70 -0.21 -7.71
CA GLU A 74 -4.93 -0.40 -8.92
C GLU A 74 -5.81 -0.37 -10.17
N GLN A 75 -6.90 -1.15 -10.18
CA GLN A 75 -7.76 -1.33 -11.36
C GLN A 75 -8.96 -0.38 -11.42
N GLY A 76 -9.24 0.32 -10.31
CA GLY A 76 -10.47 1.09 -10.15
C GLY A 76 -11.70 0.19 -9.92
N LYS A 77 -12.82 0.82 -9.60
CA LYS A 77 -14.11 0.13 -9.43
C LYS A 77 -15.27 1.08 -9.61
N GLN A 78 -16.21 0.74 -10.49
CA GLN A 78 -17.35 1.60 -10.82
C GLN A 78 -16.86 2.98 -11.27
N ILE A 79 -17.24 4.05 -10.56
CA ILE A 79 -16.80 5.42 -10.85
C ILE A 79 -15.41 5.74 -10.29
N MET A 80 -14.84 4.89 -9.43
CA MET A 80 -13.50 5.10 -8.89
C MET A 80 -12.47 4.80 -9.99
N PRO A 81 -11.61 5.76 -10.36
CA PRO A 81 -10.63 5.58 -11.43
C PRO A 81 -9.56 4.54 -11.02
N ALA A 82 -8.89 3.98 -12.02
CA ALA A 82 -7.72 3.13 -11.84
C ALA A 82 -6.49 3.98 -11.50
N TYR A 83 -5.65 3.51 -10.58
CA TYR A 83 -4.39 4.16 -10.20
C TYR A 83 -3.14 3.38 -10.64
N GLN A 84 -3.30 2.32 -11.42
CA GLN A 84 -2.18 1.61 -12.05
C GLN A 84 -1.28 2.59 -12.82
N GLY A 85 0.02 2.59 -12.50
CA GLY A 85 0.99 3.48 -13.12
C GLY A 85 0.97 4.93 -12.62
N ILE A 86 0.01 5.29 -11.76
CA ILE A 86 -0.05 6.58 -11.05
C ILE A 86 0.53 6.43 -9.65
N LEU A 87 0.09 5.38 -8.93
CA LEU A 87 0.60 5.03 -7.61
C LEU A 87 1.51 3.81 -7.71
N SER A 88 2.60 3.83 -6.97
CA SER A 88 3.42 2.64 -6.72
C SER A 88 2.67 1.64 -5.84
N ARG A 89 3.14 0.38 -5.85
CA ARG A 89 2.59 -0.65 -4.97
C ARG A 89 2.68 -0.25 -3.48
N GLY A 90 3.80 0.33 -3.06
CA GLY A 90 4.00 0.81 -1.69
C GLY A 90 2.99 1.90 -1.31
N GLU A 91 2.76 2.88 -2.19
CA GLU A 91 1.75 3.92 -1.92
C GLU A 91 0.33 3.36 -1.80
N MET A 92 -0.02 2.33 -2.58
CA MET A 92 -1.30 1.65 -2.43
C MET A 92 -1.40 0.88 -1.11
N ASP A 93 -0.33 0.20 -0.71
CA ASP A 93 -0.23 -0.47 0.59
C ASP A 93 -0.39 0.55 1.75
N ASP A 94 0.27 1.71 1.64
CA ASP A 94 0.20 2.82 2.60
C ASP A 94 -1.22 3.39 2.73
N VAL A 95 -1.89 3.64 1.59
CA VAL A 95 -3.29 4.11 1.58
C VAL A 95 -4.22 3.08 2.23
N VAL A 96 -4.03 1.78 1.94
CA VAL A 96 -4.82 0.72 2.56
C VAL A 96 -4.61 0.68 4.07
N ALA A 97 -3.37 0.85 4.54
CA ALA A 97 -3.07 0.95 5.96
C ALA A 97 -3.74 2.17 6.61
N TYR A 98 -3.72 3.32 5.93
CA TYR A 98 -4.38 4.54 6.39
C TYR A 98 -5.90 4.40 6.50
N ILE A 99 -6.60 3.94 5.45
CA ILE A 99 -8.07 3.79 5.49
C ILE A 99 -8.52 2.74 6.52
N ARG A 100 -7.68 1.74 6.82
CA ARG A 100 -7.97 0.77 7.88
C ARG A 100 -7.87 1.36 9.28
N SER A 101 -7.04 2.37 9.50
CA SER A 101 -6.99 3.06 10.80
C SER A 101 -8.23 3.90 11.12
N MET A 102 -9.15 4.04 10.15
CA MET A 102 -10.40 4.78 10.33
C MET A 102 -11.51 3.95 11.00
N TYR A 103 -11.35 2.63 11.13
CA TYR A 103 -12.36 1.70 11.66
C TYR A 103 -11.80 0.76 12.74
#